data_AF-A0A937PXM1-F1
#
_entry.id   AF-A0A937PXM1-F1
#
_cell.length_a   1.000
_cell.length_b   1.000
_cell.length_c   1.000
_cell.angle_alpha   90.00
_cell.angle_beta   90.00
_cell.angle_gamma   90.00
#
_symmetry.space_group_name_H-M   'P 1'
#
loop_
_entity.id
_entity.type
_entity.pdbx_description
1 polymer ?
#
loop_
_entity_poly.entity_id
_entity_poly.type
_entity_poly.pdbx_seq_one_letter_code
_entity_poly.pdbx_strand_id
1 'polypeptide(L)'
;MPITKSAKKALRQSLRKKARNVLKMKKLRKLLKEVKTLVTRAQAKREDEQSSSPSQAIEEAKKLLPQVYKLLDKAAKTGLIKKNTASRKKARITKLINKS
;
A
#
# COMPACT_ATOMS: atom_id res chain seq x y z
N MET A 1 -7.79 -33.79 6.17
CA MET A 1 -8.50 -33.67 4.88
C MET A 1 -9.95 -33.28 5.13
N PRO A 2 -10.59 -32.46 4.30
CA PRO A 2 -12.02 -32.18 4.45
C PRO A 2 -12.83 -33.44 4.14
N ILE A 3 -13.65 -33.89 5.09
CA ILE A 3 -14.42 -35.15 4.98
C ILE A 3 -15.76 -34.88 4.29
N THR A 4 -16.52 -33.90 4.79
CA THR A 4 -17.85 -33.57 4.29
C THR A 4 -17.81 -32.80 2.95
N LYS A 5 -18.89 -32.91 2.15
CA LYS A 5 -19.02 -32.19 0.87
C LYS A 5 -18.90 -30.66 1.06
N SER A 6 -19.49 -30.13 2.14
CA SER A 6 -19.41 -28.71 2.50
C SER A 6 -17.97 -28.27 2.83
N ALA A 7 -17.23 -29.08 3.60
CA ALA A 7 -15.85 -28.78 3.94
C ALA A 7 -14.93 -28.82 2.70
N LYS A 8 -15.11 -29.80 1.80
CA LYS A 8 -14.37 -29.86 0.53
C LYS A 8 -14.63 -28.61 -0.33
N LYS A 9 -15.88 -28.13 -0.41
CA LYS A 9 -16.24 -26.89 -1.13
C LYS A 9 -15.63 -25.66 -0.47
N ALA A 10 -15.69 -25.56 0.86
CA ALA A 10 -15.11 -24.46 1.62
C ALA A 10 -13.59 -24.36 1.40
N LEU A 11 -12.87 -25.49 1.38
CA LEU A 11 -11.44 -25.52 1.09
C LEU A 11 -11.13 -24.94 -0.30
N ARG A 12 -11.85 -25.39 -1.34
CA ARG A 12 -11.67 -24.87 -2.72
C ARG A 12 -11.93 -23.36 -2.78
N GLN A 13 -13.00 -22.89 -2.14
CA GLN A 13 -13.32 -21.47 -2.10
C GLN A 13 -12.26 -20.65 -1.35
N SER A 14 -11.76 -21.17 -0.23
CA SER A 14 -10.70 -20.54 0.57
C SER A 14 -9.42 -20.37 -0.24
N LEU A 15 -8.96 -21.41 -0.93
CA LEU A 15 -7.76 -21.36 -1.78
C LEU A 15 -7.90 -20.31 -2.90
N ARG A 16 -9.05 -20.27 -3.59
CA ARG A 16 -9.34 -19.27 -4.64
C ARG A 16 -9.41 -17.84 -4.09
N LYS A 17 -9.98 -17.64 -2.90
CA LYS A 17 -10.01 -16.33 -2.23
C LYS A 17 -8.61 -15.91 -1.78
N LYS A 18 -7.83 -16.83 -1.21
CA LYS A 18 -6.45 -16.60 -0.77
C LYS A 18 -5.57 -16.14 -1.93
N ALA A 19 -5.58 -16.84 -3.07
CA ALA A 19 -4.80 -16.48 -4.24
C ALA A 19 -5.08 -15.04 -4.71
N ARG A 20 -6.37 -14.67 -4.84
CA ARG A 20 -6.78 -13.31 -5.22
C ARG A 20 -6.37 -12.25 -4.19
N ASN A 21 -6.52 -12.55 -2.90
CA ASN A 21 -6.16 -11.63 -1.84
C ASN A 21 -4.65 -11.40 -1.74
N VAL A 22 -3.84 -12.44 -1.95
CA VAL A 22 -2.38 -12.34 -2.00
C VAL A 22 -1.93 -11.41 -3.11
N LEU A 23 -2.49 -11.56 -4.33
CA LEU A 23 -2.16 -10.68 -5.46
C LEU A 23 -2.50 -9.21 -5.16
N LYS A 24 -3.72 -8.94 -4.66
CA LYS A 24 -4.14 -7.58 -4.28
C LYS A 24 -3.25 -6.99 -3.19
N MET A 25 -2.88 -7.80 -2.20
CA MET A 25 -2.06 -7.36 -1.09
C MET A 25 -0.60 -7.12 -1.49
N LYS A 26 -0.05 -7.92 -2.42
CA LYS A 26 1.26 -7.68 -3.03
C LYS A 26 1.29 -6.36 -3.79
N LYS A 27 0.27 -6.08 -4.61
CA LYS A 27 0.13 -4.80 -5.33
C LYS A 27 0.11 -3.61 -4.37
N LEU A 28 -0.68 -3.71 -3.30
CA LEU A 28 -0.79 -2.66 -2.30
C LEU A 28 0.53 -2.44 -1.55
N ARG A 29 1.20 -3.51 -1.11
CA ARG A 29 2.51 -3.42 -0.45
C ARG A 29 3.59 -2.84 -1.37
N LYS A 30 3.57 -3.19 -2.66
CA LYS A 30 4.51 -2.65 -3.66
C LYS A 30 4.38 -1.13 -3.77
N LEU A 31 3.15 -0.63 -3.99
CA LEU A 31 2.89 0.81 -4.11
C LEU A 31 3.25 1.57 -2.83
N LEU A 32 2.94 1.01 -1.66
CA LEU A 32 3.33 1.59 -0.38
C LEU A 32 4.86 1.65 -0.20
N LYS A 33 5.58 0.61 -0.63
CA LYS A 33 7.04 0.58 -0.55
C LYS A 33 7.65 1.60 -1.49
N GLU A 34 7.12 1.74 -2.70
CA GLU A 34 7.56 2.71 -3.70
C GLU A 34 7.46 4.14 -3.18
N VAL A 35 6.29 4.55 -2.65
CA VAL A 35 6.13 5.89 -2.03
C VAL A 35 7.09 6.08 -0.87
N LYS A 36 7.25 5.06 0.00
CA LYS A 36 8.20 5.12 1.11
C LYS A 36 9.63 5.32 0.60
N THR A 37 10.06 4.57 -0.42
CA THR A 37 11.42 4.67 -0.97
C THR A 37 11.70 6.01 -1.62
N LEU A 38 10.73 6.61 -2.30
CA LEU A 38 10.87 7.94 -2.90
C LEU A 38 11.09 8.99 -1.81
N VAL A 39 10.29 8.97 -0.75
CA VAL A 39 10.43 9.95 0.34
C VAL A 39 11.72 9.72 1.13
N THR A 40 12.12 8.48 1.42
CA THR A 40 13.39 8.24 2.12
C THR A 40 14.61 8.67 1.29
N ARG A 41 14.57 8.48 -0.04
CA ARG A 41 15.62 8.99 -0.94
C ARG A 41 15.64 10.51 -0.97
N ALA A 42 14.47 11.14 -1.01
CA ALA A 42 14.35 12.60 -0.95
C ALA A 42 14.90 13.17 0.36
N GLN A 43 14.73 12.45 1.48
CA GLN A 43 15.29 12.83 2.78
C GLN A 43 16.81 12.67 2.82
N ALA A 44 17.35 11.53 2.37
CA ALA A 44 18.80 11.29 2.38
C ALA A 44 19.57 12.28 1.48
N LYS A 45 19.02 12.66 0.33
CA LYS A 45 19.63 13.65 -0.57
C LYS A 45 19.70 15.07 0.00
N ARG A 46 18.98 15.39 1.08
CA ARG A 46 19.10 16.69 1.76
C ARG A 46 20.38 16.83 2.56
N GLU A 47 21.08 15.74 2.86
CA GLU A 47 22.29 15.76 3.69
C GLU A 47 23.57 15.92 2.88
N ASP A 48 23.60 15.53 1.59
CA ASP A 48 24.87 15.42 0.85
C ASP A 48 25.14 16.49 -0.22
N GLU A 49 24.20 17.05 -0.99
CA GLU A 49 24.55 18.06 -2.02
C GLU A 49 23.46 19.09 -2.36
N GLN A 50 23.86 20.37 -2.39
CA GLN A 50 23.09 21.58 -2.66
C GLN A 50 22.57 21.71 -4.13
N SER A 51 22.74 20.71 -4.98
CA SER A 51 22.73 20.90 -6.44
C SER A 51 21.64 20.14 -7.22
N SER A 52 20.78 19.32 -6.60
CA SER A 52 19.69 18.64 -7.31
C SER A 52 18.34 18.65 -6.56
N SER A 53 17.52 19.66 -6.87
CA SER A 53 16.10 19.88 -6.51
C SER A 53 15.39 18.76 -5.72
N PRO A 54 15.48 18.74 -4.37
CA PRO A 54 14.71 17.85 -3.50
C PRO A 54 13.18 17.98 -3.66
N SER A 55 12.70 19.02 -4.34
CA SER A 55 11.30 19.24 -4.69
C SER A 55 10.72 18.16 -5.61
N GLN A 56 11.49 17.65 -6.58
CA GLN A 56 10.96 16.77 -7.63
C GLN A 56 10.48 15.41 -7.09
N ALA A 57 11.28 14.77 -6.22
CA ALA A 57 10.92 13.48 -5.63
C ALA A 57 9.72 13.59 -4.67
N ILE A 58 9.56 14.74 -4.00
CA ILE A 58 8.41 15.02 -3.13
C ILE A 58 7.15 15.26 -3.99
N GLU A 59 7.28 15.98 -5.10
CA GLU A 59 6.19 16.16 -6.06
C GLU A 59 5.75 14.83 -6.70
N GLU A 60 6.68 13.95 -7.04
CA GLU A 60 6.37 12.60 -7.51
C GLU A 60 5.62 11.78 -6.45
N ALA A 61 6.05 11.85 -5.18
CA ALA A 61 5.36 11.19 -4.09
C ALA A 61 3.93 11.75 -3.89
N LYS A 62 3.74 13.06 -4.05
CA LYS A 62 2.41 13.72 -4.04
C LYS A 62 1.55 13.25 -5.21
N LYS A 63 2.11 13.08 -6.42
CA LYS A 63 1.40 12.56 -7.60
C LYS A 63 0.93 11.11 -7.42
N LEU A 64 1.66 10.29 -6.66
CA LEU A 64 1.27 8.90 -6.35
C LEU A 64 0.21 8.79 -5.24
N LEU A 65 0.01 9.85 -4.45
CA LEU A 65 -0.89 9.83 -3.30
C LEU A 65 -2.36 9.52 -3.65
N PRO A 66 -2.98 10.10 -4.72
CA PRO A 66 -4.33 9.73 -5.14
C PRO A 66 -4.45 8.24 -5.49
N GLN A 67 -3.42 7.65 -6.10
CA GLN A 67 -3.41 6.23 -6.44
C GLN A 67 -3.37 5.34 -5.18
N VAL A 68 -2.55 5.72 -4.20
CA VAL A 68 -2.48 5.05 -2.89
C VAL A 68 -3.83 5.09 -2.19
N TYR A 69 -4.48 6.26 -2.16
CA TYR A 69 -5.79 6.44 -1.54
C TYR A 69 -6.85 5.56 -2.20
N LYS A 70 -6.94 5.62 -3.53
CA LYS A 70 -7.84 4.79 -4.33
C LYS A 70 -7.66 3.31 -4.05
N LEU A 71 -6.40 2.85 -3.92
CA LEU A 71 -6.12 1.44 -3.68
C LEU A 71 -6.44 1.02 -2.24
N LEU A 72 -6.15 1.85 -1.24
CA LEU A 72 -6.49 1.61 0.17
C LEU A 72 -8.00 1.56 0.38
N ASP A 73 -8.75 2.46 -0.24
CA ASP A 73 -10.21 2.51 -0.12
C ASP A 73 -10.88 1.33 -0.82
N LYS A 74 -10.39 0.94 -1.99
CA LYS A 74 -10.87 -0.29 -2.66
C LYS A 74 -10.53 -1.54 -1.83
N ALA A 75 -9.37 -1.58 -1.18
CA ALA A 75 -9.01 -2.68 -0.29
C ALA A 75 -9.92 -2.73 0.96
N ALA A 76 -10.32 -1.57 1.50
CA ALA A 76 -11.28 -1.50 2.59
C ALA A 76 -12.69 -1.91 2.15
N LYS A 77 -13.18 -1.40 1.01
CA LYS A 77 -14.49 -1.71 0.43
C LYS A 77 -14.66 -3.21 0.16
N THR A 78 -13.60 -3.86 -0.35
CA THR A 78 -13.63 -5.29 -0.67
C THR A 78 -13.38 -6.20 0.55
N GLY A 79 -13.22 -5.64 1.74
CA GLY A 79 -12.98 -6.39 2.99
C GLY A 79 -11.58 -7.01 3.07
N LEU A 80 -10.64 -6.60 2.21
CA LEU A 80 -9.26 -7.09 2.24
C LEU A 80 -8.49 -6.53 3.45
N ILE A 81 -8.81 -5.30 3.86
CA ILE A 81 -8.32 -4.67 5.10
C ILE A 81 -9.49 -4.03 5.85
N LYS A 82 -9.40 -3.92 7.17
CA LYS A 82 -10.41 -3.22 7.99
C LYS A 82 -10.32 -1.70 7.74
N LYS A 83 -11.46 -0.99 7.85
CA LYS A 83 -11.56 0.47 7.64
C LYS A 83 -10.50 1.24 8.43
N ASN A 84 -10.34 0.93 9.72
CA ASN A 84 -9.35 1.59 10.58
C ASN A 84 -7.90 1.35 10.13
N THR A 85 -7.61 0.19 9.52
CA THR A 85 -6.27 -0.08 8.98
C THR A 85 -5.98 0.76 7.74
N ALA A 86 -7.00 1.00 6.89
CA ALA A 86 -6.87 1.91 5.77
C ALA A 86 -6.63 3.35 6.24
N SER A 87 -7.43 3.83 7.21
CA SER A 87 -7.27 5.18 7.78
C SER A 87 -5.90 5.41 8.39
N ARG A 88 -5.40 4.46 9.22
CA ARG A 88 -4.04 4.55 9.79
C ARG A 88 -2.95 4.59 8.72
N LYS A 89 -3.09 3.81 7.64
CA LYS A 89 -2.12 3.80 6.54
C LYS A 89 -2.11 5.11 5.77
N LYS A 90 -3.28 5.70 5.48
CA LYS A 90 -3.40 7.03 4.86
C LYS A 90 -2.69 8.08 5.71
N ALA A 91 -3.05 8.17 6.99
CA ALA A 91 -2.47 9.13 7.93
C ALA A 91 -0.94 9.00 8.06
N ARG A 92 -0.42 7.77 8.06
CA ARG A 92 1.03 7.55 8.17
C ARG A 92 1.79 8.04 6.93
N ILE A 93 1.22 7.85 5.74
CA ILE A 93 1.86 8.25 4.48
C ILE A 93 1.83 9.76 4.31
N THR A 94 0.69 10.39 4.61
CA THR A 94 0.59 11.86 4.56
C THR A 94 1.53 12.51 5.57
N LYS A 95 1.57 12.01 6.81
CA LYS A 95 2.51 12.52 7.82
C LYS A 95 3.97 12.37 7.37
N LEU A 96 4.30 11.28 6.69
CA LEU A 96 5.65 11.03 6.20
C LEU A 96 6.03 12.00 5.07
N ILE A 97 5.12 12.28 4.13
CA ILE A 97 5.33 13.24 3.03
C ILE A 97 5.37 14.69 3.54
N ASN A 98 4.56 15.03 4.56
CA ASN A 98 4.52 16.40 5.09
C ASN A 98 5.67 16.69 6.07
N LYS A 99 6.29 15.66 6.67
CA LYS A 99 7.47 15.82 7.54
C LYS A 99 8.75 16.03 6.73
N SER A 100 8.80 15.50 5.50
CA SER A 100 9.87 15.75 4.52
C SER A 100 9.63 17.10 3.85
#